data_AF-A0A4R7KPH8-F1
#
_entry.id   AF-A0A4R7KPH8-F1
#
_cell.length_a   1.000
_cell.length_b   1.000
_cell.length_c   1.000
_cell.angle_alpha   90.00
_cell.angle_beta   90.00
_cell.angle_gamma   90.00
#
_symmetry.space_group_name_H-M   'P 1'
#
loop_
_entity.id
_entity.type
_entity.pdbx_description
1 polymer ?
#
loop_
_entity_poly.entity_id
_entity_poly.type
_entity_poly.pdbx_seq_one_letter_code
_entity_poly.pdbx_strand_id
1 'polypeptide(L)'
;MPVIVEKVVKSRYRGNHKIFTKTIKFDAEKGINIKNVIDHKERIFNISCTPAYKYVDVTARLDIYFTYYLEEKGEVSTYSSILEEEVFVRIFKDSFNPMPYSDEFRQGNFVAYIRRLTGKFDIDLTGSTLSIAVSSFLVVNLLKERCIYLEDKKRINFDELSLNQVAVSSENSSSDIRNYINHLDDITRALSKRLDWLEEENSRLKEEIERKENDINALTMQYLDEKRKNDLLSKECTRLLERLKEMEEKYEKEQKRVNLLEVENSRNMDEIKSLKKERNELLLRVDKEKNTWKDKIKKFMNKG
;
A
#
# COMPACT_ATOMS: atom_id res chain seq x y z
N MET A 1 47.56 -36.56 -0.49
CA MET A 1 46.16 -36.10 -0.61
C MET A 1 46.18 -34.58 -0.47
N PRO A 2 45.68 -33.81 -1.44
CA PRO A 2 45.69 -32.36 -1.34
C PRO A 2 44.77 -31.89 -0.21
N VAL A 3 45.23 -30.92 0.57
CA VAL A 3 44.47 -30.32 1.68
C VAL A 3 43.49 -29.31 1.06
N ILE A 4 42.21 -29.61 1.18
CA ILE A 4 41.11 -28.79 0.64
C ILE A 4 40.77 -27.74 1.70
N VAL A 5 40.91 -26.45 1.38
CA VAL A 5 40.43 -25.35 2.23
C VAL A 5 39.10 -24.84 1.68
N GLU A 6 38.02 -25.09 2.42
CA GLU A 6 36.67 -24.71 2.05
C GLU A 6 36.35 -23.28 2.52
N LYS A 7 35.77 -22.45 1.65
CA LYS A 7 35.27 -21.12 2.01
C LYS A 7 33.83 -20.93 1.51
N VAL A 8 32.89 -20.79 2.46
CA VAL A 8 31.45 -20.65 2.20
C VAL A 8 31.10 -19.20 1.89
N VAL A 9 30.45 -18.94 0.74
CA VAL A 9 29.97 -17.60 0.34
C VAL A 9 28.43 -17.56 0.32
N LYS A 10 27.84 -16.63 1.08
CA LYS A 10 26.37 -16.43 1.18
C LYS A 10 25.87 -15.42 0.15
N SER A 11 25.23 -15.88 -0.92
CA SER A 11 24.51 -15.02 -1.88
C SER A 11 23.11 -14.65 -1.34
N ARG A 12 22.75 -13.35 -1.40
CA ARG A 12 21.46 -12.81 -0.92
C ARG A 12 20.61 -12.36 -2.10
N TYR A 13 19.40 -12.89 -2.19
CA TYR A 13 18.40 -12.50 -3.18
C TYR A 13 17.23 -11.80 -2.45
N ARG A 14 16.60 -10.78 -3.05
CA ARG A 14 15.57 -9.96 -2.39
C ARG A 14 14.34 -9.77 -3.28
N GLY A 15 13.19 -10.27 -2.86
CA GLY A 15 11.86 -9.85 -3.36
C GLY A 15 11.21 -8.86 -2.38
N ASN A 16 10.33 -7.96 -2.86
CA ASN A 16 9.60 -7.01 -2.02
C ASN A 16 8.09 -7.17 -2.25
N HIS A 17 7.33 -7.52 -1.22
CA HIS A 17 5.86 -7.62 -1.29
C HIS A 17 5.22 -7.00 -0.05
N LYS A 18 4.19 -6.15 -0.24
CA LYS A 18 3.27 -5.70 0.81
C LYS A 18 2.08 -6.65 0.86
N ILE A 19 1.65 -7.08 2.04
CA ILE A 19 0.32 -7.69 2.26
C ILE A 19 -0.19 -7.25 3.65
N PHE A 20 -1.49 -6.87 3.73
CA PHE A 20 -2.56 -7.19 4.71
C PHE A 20 -3.50 -5.99 4.96
N THR A 21 -4.79 -6.18 4.69
CA THR A 21 -5.89 -5.37 5.22
C THR A 21 -7.03 -6.31 5.60
N LYS A 22 -7.39 -6.36 6.88
CA LYS A 22 -8.54 -7.13 7.39
C LYS A 22 -9.41 -6.24 8.26
N THR A 23 -10.72 -6.41 8.11
CA THR A 23 -11.73 -5.63 8.82
C THR A 23 -12.46 -6.57 9.77
N ILE A 24 -12.40 -6.28 11.07
CA ILE A 24 -13.19 -6.96 12.09
C ILE A 24 -14.41 -6.10 12.37
N LYS A 25 -15.61 -6.65 12.12
CA LYS A 25 -16.88 -5.99 12.42
C LYS A 25 -17.37 -6.45 13.79
N PHE A 26 -17.71 -5.49 14.62
CA PHE A 26 -18.39 -5.67 15.90
C PHE A 26 -19.88 -5.39 15.70
N ASP A 27 -20.69 -6.17 16.41
CA ASP A 27 -22.14 -6.18 16.24
C ASP A 27 -22.75 -4.96 16.95
N ALA A 28 -22.82 -3.83 16.24
CA ALA A 28 -23.30 -2.56 16.78
C ALA A 28 -24.74 -2.64 17.32
N GLU A 29 -25.56 -3.57 16.79
CA GLU A 29 -26.93 -3.81 17.27
C GLU A 29 -26.97 -4.36 18.70
N LYS A 30 -25.86 -4.93 19.20
CA LYS A 30 -25.71 -5.37 20.59
C LYS A 30 -25.17 -4.29 21.54
N GLY A 31 -24.96 -3.07 21.04
CA GLY A 31 -24.44 -1.95 21.83
C GLY A 31 -22.96 -2.10 22.21
N ILE A 32 -22.20 -2.85 21.40
CA ILE A 32 -20.76 -3.09 21.59
C ILE A 32 -19.98 -2.16 20.65
N ASN A 33 -19.25 -1.20 21.22
CA ASN A 33 -18.45 -0.25 20.45
C ASN A 33 -17.00 -0.29 20.90
N ILE A 34 -16.07 -0.36 19.95
CA ILE A 34 -14.65 -0.15 20.21
C ILE A 34 -14.38 1.34 20.32
N LYS A 35 -13.72 1.74 21.40
CA LYS A 35 -13.32 3.14 21.63
C LYS A 35 -11.90 3.43 21.21
N ASN A 36 -10.99 2.51 21.51
CA ASN A 36 -9.58 2.70 21.24
C ASN A 36 -8.81 1.37 21.24
N VAL A 37 -7.70 1.33 20.51
CA VAL A 37 -6.67 0.29 20.63
C VAL A 37 -5.56 0.83 21.52
N ILE A 38 -5.30 0.15 22.63
CA ILE A 38 -4.36 0.57 23.66
C ILE A 38 -2.94 0.21 23.26
N ASP A 39 -2.77 -1.05 22.85
CA ASP A 39 -1.48 -1.62 22.47
C ASP A 39 -1.69 -2.70 21.43
N HIS A 40 -0.69 -2.88 20.58
CA HIS A 40 -0.68 -3.91 19.57
C HIS A 40 0.75 -4.37 19.31
N LYS A 41 0.87 -5.66 19.02
CA LYS A 41 2.13 -6.29 18.68
C LYS A 41 1.89 -7.43 17.71
N GLU A 42 2.68 -7.45 16.65
CA GLU A 42 2.68 -8.55 15.70
C GLU A 42 3.89 -9.45 15.95
N ARG A 43 3.66 -10.76 15.85
CA ARG A 43 4.72 -11.77 15.97
C ARG A 43 4.62 -12.75 14.83
N ILE A 44 5.77 -13.11 14.28
CA ILE A 44 5.87 -14.20 13.32
C ILE A 44 5.98 -15.49 14.12
N PHE A 45 5.04 -16.40 13.91
CA PHE A 45 5.04 -17.69 14.56
C PHE A 45 5.89 -18.70 13.78
N ASN A 46 5.71 -18.75 12.46
CA ASN A 46 6.42 -19.69 11.60
C ASN A 46 6.55 -19.16 10.17
N ILE A 47 7.64 -19.53 9.49
CA ILE A 47 7.82 -19.30 8.06
C ILE A 47 8.35 -20.59 7.45
N SER A 48 7.72 -21.05 6.37
CA SER A 48 8.12 -22.23 5.62
C SER A 48 8.26 -21.92 4.13
N CYS A 49 9.18 -22.62 3.47
CA CYS A 49 9.44 -22.49 2.05
C CYS A 49 9.25 -23.85 1.37
N THR A 50 8.46 -23.89 0.30
CA THR A 50 8.24 -25.09 -0.52
C THR A 50 8.77 -24.80 -1.93
N PRO A 51 9.92 -25.38 -2.33
CA PRO A 51 10.50 -25.13 -3.64
C PRO A 51 9.78 -25.89 -4.75
N ALA A 52 9.67 -25.25 -5.92
CA ALA A 52 9.21 -25.83 -7.17
C ALA A 52 10.19 -25.50 -8.32
N TYR A 53 9.98 -26.08 -9.50
CA TYR A 53 10.93 -25.96 -10.61
C TYR A 53 11.18 -24.52 -11.10
N LYS A 54 10.18 -23.63 -10.99
CA LYS A 54 10.26 -22.24 -11.48
C LYS A 54 10.02 -21.18 -10.41
N TYR A 55 9.61 -21.59 -9.21
CA TYR A 55 9.22 -20.69 -8.13
C TYR A 55 9.43 -21.36 -6.77
N VAL A 56 9.36 -20.56 -5.71
CA VAL A 56 9.27 -21.00 -4.32
C VAL A 56 8.00 -20.44 -3.74
N ASP A 57 7.21 -21.31 -3.11
CA ASP A 57 6.05 -20.92 -2.33
C ASP A 57 6.50 -20.69 -0.89
N VAL A 58 6.16 -19.53 -0.35
CA VAL A 58 6.46 -19.15 1.03
C VAL A 58 5.16 -19.02 1.80
N THR A 59 5.04 -19.80 2.86
CA THR A 59 3.92 -19.72 3.79
C THR A 59 4.40 -19.13 5.11
N ALA A 60 3.81 -18.01 5.54
CA ALA A 60 4.11 -17.37 6.81
C ALA A 60 2.87 -17.35 7.71
N ARG A 61 3.05 -17.70 8.98
CA ARG A 61 2.02 -17.62 10.02
C ARG A 61 2.32 -16.47 10.96
N LEU A 62 1.33 -15.60 11.15
CA LEU A 62 1.43 -14.37 11.90
C LEU A 62 0.39 -14.36 13.00
N ASP A 63 0.83 -13.98 14.20
CA ASP A 63 -0.06 -13.68 15.32
C ASP A 63 -0.09 -12.17 15.51
N ILE A 64 -1.29 -11.61 15.59
CA ILE A 64 -1.52 -10.20 15.90
C ILE A 64 -2.17 -10.12 17.28
N TYR A 65 -1.39 -9.67 18.26
CA TYR A 65 -1.83 -9.44 19.62
C TYR A 65 -2.28 -7.99 19.71
N PHE A 66 -3.48 -7.74 20.22
CA PHE A 66 -3.95 -6.38 20.44
C PHE A 66 -4.84 -6.29 21.67
N THR A 67 -4.73 -5.16 22.36
CA THR A 67 -5.54 -4.84 23.54
C THR A 67 -6.35 -3.59 23.24
N TYR A 68 -7.64 -3.62 23.51
CA TYR A 68 -8.57 -2.57 23.12
C TYR A 68 -9.62 -2.31 24.20
N TYR A 69 -10.16 -1.10 24.20
CA TYR A 69 -11.30 -0.74 25.02
C TYR A 69 -12.59 -1.01 24.27
N LEU A 70 -13.46 -1.77 24.92
CA LEU A 70 -14.79 -2.07 24.45
C LEU A 70 -15.77 -1.44 25.43
N GLU A 71 -16.68 -0.62 24.90
CA GLU A 71 -17.82 -0.10 25.63
C GLU A 71 -19.00 -1.02 25.40
N GLU A 72 -19.57 -1.54 26.48
CA GLU A 72 -20.81 -2.30 26.48
C GLU A 72 -21.72 -1.74 27.57
N LYS A 73 -22.94 -1.32 27.20
CA LYS A 73 -23.96 -0.80 28.15
C LYS A 73 -23.48 0.36 29.05
N GLY A 74 -22.55 1.19 28.55
CA GLY A 74 -22.02 2.36 29.27
C GLY A 74 -20.86 2.08 30.21
N GLU A 75 -20.40 0.82 30.31
CA GLU A 75 -19.16 0.47 31.00
C GLU A 75 -18.04 0.20 29.99
N VAL A 76 -16.85 0.75 30.27
CA VAL A 76 -15.66 0.55 29.43
C VAL A 76 -14.80 -0.53 30.07
N SER A 77 -14.60 -1.62 29.35
CA SER A 77 -13.77 -2.75 29.77
C SER A 77 -12.61 -2.96 28.82
N THR A 78 -11.52 -3.52 29.35
CA THR A 78 -10.31 -3.82 28.58
C THR A 78 -10.32 -5.28 28.14
N TYR A 79 -10.07 -5.52 26.85
CA TYR A 79 -9.99 -6.86 26.28
C TYR A 79 -8.67 -7.05 25.53
N SER A 80 -8.14 -8.27 25.58
CA SER A 80 -6.98 -8.69 24.79
C SER A 80 -7.39 -9.82 23.85
N SER A 81 -6.99 -9.71 22.59
CA SER A 81 -7.30 -10.68 21.54
C SER A 81 -6.05 -11.07 20.77
N ILE A 82 -6.07 -12.31 20.27
CA ILE A 82 -5.03 -12.86 19.39
C ILE A 82 -5.72 -13.21 18.08
N LEU A 83 -5.20 -12.69 16.98
CA LEU A 83 -5.63 -13.04 15.63
C LEU A 83 -4.51 -13.81 14.93
N GLU A 84 -4.80 -15.03 14.51
CA GLU A 84 -3.89 -15.87 13.73
C GLU A 84 -4.20 -15.74 12.24
N GLU A 85 -3.19 -15.42 11.44
CA GLU A 85 -3.30 -15.30 9.98
C GLU A 85 -2.23 -16.13 9.28
N GLU A 86 -2.63 -16.81 8.20
CA GLU A 86 -1.73 -17.55 7.33
C GLU A 86 -1.62 -16.88 5.96
N VAL A 87 -0.39 -16.72 5.51
CA VAL A 87 -0.02 -15.92 4.35
C VAL A 87 0.68 -16.81 3.35
N PHE A 88 0.27 -16.72 2.09
CA PHE A 88 0.91 -17.43 1.00
C PHE A 88 1.47 -16.47 -0.05
N VAL A 89 2.77 -16.61 -0.37
CA VAL A 89 3.45 -15.79 -1.38
C VAL A 89 4.26 -16.70 -2.31
N ARG A 90 4.03 -16.57 -3.61
CA ARG A 90 4.82 -17.26 -4.64
C ARG A 90 5.88 -16.33 -5.20
N ILE A 91 7.14 -16.76 -5.16
CA ILE A 91 8.29 -16.00 -5.67
C ILE A 91 8.93 -16.76 -6.81
N PHE A 92 8.94 -16.16 -8.00
CA PHE A 92 9.51 -16.77 -9.20
C PHE A 92 11.03 -16.63 -9.24
N LYS A 93 11.69 -17.56 -9.94
CA LYS A 93 13.15 -17.64 -10.08
C LYS A 93 13.79 -16.35 -10.62
N ASP A 94 13.12 -15.68 -11.54
CA ASP A 94 13.51 -14.39 -12.14
C ASP A 94 13.47 -13.21 -11.17
N SER A 95 12.76 -13.34 -10.05
CA SER A 95 12.69 -12.33 -8.99
C SER A 95 13.95 -12.29 -8.11
N PHE A 96 14.89 -13.22 -8.33
CA PHE A 96 16.16 -13.31 -7.62
C PHE A 96 17.24 -12.59 -8.44
N ASN A 97 18.04 -11.71 -7.81
CA ASN A 97 19.12 -10.97 -8.47
C ASN A 97 20.48 -11.13 -7.77
N PRO A 98 21.53 -11.66 -8.44
CA PRO A 98 21.56 -12.21 -9.81
C PRO A 98 20.69 -13.47 -10.03
N MET A 99 20.11 -13.65 -11.21
CA MET A 99 19.26 -14.83 -11.46
C MET A 99 20.00 -16.16 -11.20
N PRO A 100 19.50 -17.06 -10.34
CA PRO A 100 20.18 -18.31 -10.02
C PRO A 100 20.16 -19.28 -11.21
N TYR A 101 21.11 -20.21 -11.28
CA TYR A 101 21.08 -21.27 -12.30
C TYR A 101 19.91 -22.24 -12.04
N SER A 102 19.38 -22.87 -13.09
CA SER A 102 18.17 -23.72 -12.98
C SER A 102 18.37 -24.91 -12.04
N ASP A 103 19.52 -25.57 -12.11
CA ASP A 103 19.82 -26.72 -11.25
C ASP A 103 20.01 -26.29 -9.79
N GLU A 104 20.66 -25.14 -9.56
CA GLU A 104 20.82 -24.55 -8.23
C GLU A 104 19.49 -24.17 -7.58
N PHE A 105 18.57 -23.63 -8.38
CA PHE A 105 17.25 -23.25 -7.90
C PHE A 105 16.40 -24.49 -7.56
N ARG A 106 16.52 -25.56 -8.36
CA ARG A 106 15.76 -26.80 -8.18
C ARG A 106 16.17 -27.57 -6.92
N GLN A 107 17.46 -27.55 -6.59
CA GLN A 107 18.05 -28.33 -5.48
C GLN A 107 18.39 -27.49 -4.25
N GLY A 108 18.22 -26.17 -4.32
CA GLY A 108 18.71 -25.28 -3.29
C GLY A 108 17.81 -25.21 -2.06
N ASN A 109 18.43 -24.94 -0.91
CA ASN A 109 17.73 -24.74 0.36
C ASN A 109 17.30 -23.28 0.49
N PHE A 110 16.01 -23.03 0.69
CA PHE A 110 15.47 -21.67 0.81
C PHE A 110 15.17 -21.31 2.26
N VAL A 111 15.59 -20.11 2.67
CA VAL A 111 15.26 -19.54 3.98
C VAL A 111 14.63 -18.18 3.79
N ALA A 112 13.43 -18.02 4.33
CA ALA A 112 12.70 -16.77 4.31
C ALA A 112 12.64 -16.15 5.70
N TYR A 113 12.66 -14.83 5.77
CA TYR A 113 12.40 -14.07 6.98
C TYR A 113 11.68 -12.76 6.63
N ILE A 114 10.93 -12.21 7.57
CA ILE A 114 10.22 -10.95 7.41
C ILE A 114 10.99 -9.84 8.14
N ARG A 115 11.09 -8.65 7.53
CA ARG A 115 11.67 -7.44 8.11
C ARG A 115 10.63 -6.34 8.23
N ARG A 116 10.78 -5.47 9.24
CA ARG A 116 9.96 -4.26 9.46
C ARG A 116 8.46 -4.58 9.42
N LEU A 117 8.06 -5.53 10.25
CA LEU A 117 6.65 -5.83 10.49
C LEU A 117 6.05 -4.68 11.30
N THR A 118 5.02 -4.03 10.74
CA THR A 118 4.32 -2.92 11.39
C THR A 118 2.82 -3.05 11.17
N GLY A 119 2.03 -3.00 12.23
CA GLY A 119 0.58 -2.84 12.16
C GLY A 119 0.15 -1.39 12.16
N LYS A 120 -1.01 -1.14 11.56
CA LYS A 120 -1.83 0.05 11.72
C LYS A 120 -3.23 -0.40 12.07
N PHE A 121 -3.81 0.23 13.06
CA PHE A 121 -5.15 -0.05 13.55
C PHE A 121 -5.96 1.22 13.41
N ASP A 122 -7.14 1.11 12.82
CA ASP A 122 -8.05 2.23 12.62
C ASP A 122 -9.45 1.81 13.04
N ILE A 123 -10.15 2.69 13.74
CA ILE A 123 -11.52 2.46 14.21
C ILE A 123 -12.41 3.42 13.46
N ASP A 124 -13.49 2.91 12.88
CA ASP A 124 -14.42 3.76 12.18
C ASP A 124 -15.14 4.75 13.13
N LEU A 125 -15.72 5.81 12.56
CA LEU A 125 -16.39 6.86 13.35
C LEU A 125 -17.51 6.35 14.25
N THR A 126 -18.10 5.19 13.92
CA THR A 126 -19.17 4.58 14.71
C THR A 126 -18.65 3.69 15.84
N GLY A 127 -17.37 3.32 15.83
CA GLY A 127 -16.78 2.36 16.77
C GLY A 127 -17.20 0.91 16.51
N SER A 128 -17.96 0.65 15.44
CA SER A 128 -18.46 -0.68 15.09
C SER A 128 -17.42 -1.53 14.36
N THR A 129 -16.39 -0.93 13.80
CA THR A 129 -15.47 -1.61 12.90
C THR A 129 -14.03 -1.26 13.22
N LEU A 130 -13.23 -2.30 13.52
CA LEU A 130 -11.78 -2.21 13.66
C LEU A 130 -11.11 -2.69 12.37
N SER A 131 -10.41 -1.79 11.71
CA SER A 131 -9.59 -2.09 10.53
C SER A 131 -8.14 -2.31 10.95
N ILE A 132 -7.59 -3.47 10.60
CA ILE A 132 -6.22 -3.86 10.89
C ILE A 132 -5.46 -3.96 9.57
N ALA A 133 -4.43 -3.14 9.41
CA ALA A 133 -3.53 -3.14 8.27
C ALA A 133 -2.11 -3.47 8.74
N VAL A 134 -1.66 -4.69 8.46
CA VAL A 134 -0.28 -5.11 8.75
C VAL A 134 0.55 -4.94 7.48
N SER A 135 1.78 -4.47 7.61
CA SER A 135 2.70 -4.32 6.49
C SER A 135 4.08 -4.83 6.87
N SER A 136 4.76 -5.49 5.94
CA SER A 136 6.09 -6.03 6.19
C SER A 136 6.87 -6.27 4.89
N PHE A 137 8.17 -6.58 5.01
CA PHE A 137 9.02 -6.94 3.89
C PHE A 137 9.46 -8.41 4.00
N LEU A 138 8.96 -9.27 3.11
CA LEU A 138 9.40 -10.65 3.00
C LEU A 138 10.75 -10.73 2.26
N VAL A 139 11.76 -11.34 2.87
CA VAL A 139 13.07 -11.59 2.24
C VAL A 139 13.30 -13.09 2.14
N VAL A 140 13.63 -13.56 0.95
CA VAL A 140 13.87 -14.99 0.68
C VAL A 140 15.27 -15.19 0.14
N ASN A 141 16.08 -15.97 0.84
CA ASN A 141 17.43 -16.30 0.45
C ASN A 141 17.52 -17.75 -0.02
N LEU A 142 18.24 -17.95 -1.11
CA LEU A 142 18.72 -19.26 -1.53
C LEU A 142 20.05 -19.53 -0.83
N LEU A 143 20.04 -20.43 0.16
CA LEU A 143 21.25 -20.91 0.80
C LEU A 143 21.90 -21.95 -0.11
N LYS A 144 22.91 -21.50 -0.83
CA LYS A 144 23.84 -22.39 -1.52
C LYS A 144 25.19 -22.28 -0.84
N GLU A 145 25.63 -23.36 -0.22
CA GLU A 145 27.05 -23.52 0.11
C GLU A 145 27.78 -23.73 -1.21
N ARG A 146 28.41 -22.67 -1.71
CA ARG A 146 29.38 -22.81 -2.79
C ARG A 146 30.73 -23.08 -2.14
N CYS A 147 31.23 -24.31 -2.26
CA CYS A 147 32.66 -24.55 -2.13
C CYS A 147 33.31 -23.97 -3.39
N ILE A 148 34.09 -22.91 -3.24
CA ILE A 148 35.01 -22.52 -4.29
C ILE A 148 36.14 -23.54 -4.25
N TYR A 149 36.07 -24.53 -5.15
CA TYR A 149 37.23 -25.36 -5.42
C TYR A 149 38.21 -24.51 -6.21
N LEU A 150 39.23 -24.01 -5.52
CA LEU A 150 40.46 -23.66 -6.20
C LEU A 150 41.04 -24.99 -6.67
N GLU A 151 40.80 -25.35 -7.94
CA GLU A 151 41.64 -26.36 -8.56
C GLU A 151 43.06 -25.79 -8.56
N ASP A 152 43.97 -26.48 -7.86
CA ASP A 152 45.41 -26.38 -8.09
C ASP A 152 45.75 -26.91 -9.50
N LYS A 153 45.24 -26.24 -10.53
CA LYS A 153 45.72 -26.32 -11.89
C LYS A 153 46.13 -24.94 -12.36
N LYS A 154 46.97 -24.33 -11.55
CA LYS A 154 48.39 -24.18 -11.89
C LYS A 154 49.10 -23.96 -10.57
N ARG A 155 50.12 -24.78 -10.29
CA ARG A 155 51.13 -24.43 -9.29
C ARG A 155 51.69 -23.06 -9.65
N ILE A 156 51.15 -22.02 -9.07
CA ILE A 156 51.99 -20.93 -8.60
C ILE A 156 52.46 -21.44 -7.24
N ASN A 157 53.64 -22.07 -7.24
CA ASN A 157 54.30 -22.50 -6.01
C ASN A 157 54.47 -21.26 -5.14
N PHE A 158 53.58 -21.07 -4.16
CA PHE A 158 53.73 -20.05 -3.11
C PHE A 158 54.17 -20.66 -1.77
N ASP A 159 54.21 -21.99 -1.64
CA ASP A 159 54.62 -22.68 -0.43
C ASP A 159 55.84 -23.59 -0.68
N GLU A 160 56.97 -22.97 -1.02
CA GLU A 160 58.31 -23.49 -0.68
C GLU A 160 59.34 -22.34 -0.80
N LEU A 161 59.08 -21.22 -0.13
CA LEU A 161 60.13 -20.29 0.28
C LEU A 161 60.82 -20.83 1.55
N SER A 162 61.37 -22.04 1.46
CA SER A 162 62.59 -22.30 2.22
C SER A 162 63.68 -21.49 1.54
N LEU A 163 63.99 -20.34 2.12
CA LEU A 163 65.19 -19.55 1.87
C LEU A 163 66.42 -20.46 1.85
N ASN A 164 66.80 -20.96 0.67
CA ASN A 164 68.15 -21.36 0.40
C ASN A 164 68.65 -20.47 -0.72
N GLN A 165 69.36 -19.42 -0.31
CA GLN A 165 70.30 -18.71 -1.16
C GLN A 165 71.20 -19.75 -1.84
N VAL A 166 71.02 -19.92 -3.15
CA VAL A 166 72.05 -20.50 -3.99
C VAL A 166 72.44 -19.41 -4.95
N ALA A 167 73.47 -18.66 -4.55
CA ALA A 167 74.23 -17.84 -5.46
C ALA A 167 74.83 -18.77 -6.52
N VAL A 168 74.52 -18.56 -7.80
CA VAL A 168 75.41 -18.99 -8.87
C VAL A 168 75.58 -17.86 -9.86
N SER A 169 76.86 -17.55 -10.01
CA SER A 169 77.48 -16.65 -10.95
C SER A 169 77.04 -16.87 -12.39
N SER A 170 77.04 -15.76 -13.12
CA SER A 170 77.11 -15.69 -14.57
C SER A 170 78.21 -16.61 -15.11
N GLU A 171 77.85 -17.56 -15.96
CA GLU A 171 78.60 -18.04 -17.14
C GLU A 171 77.96 -19.37 -17.60
N ASN A 172 77.38 -19.38 -18.81
CA ASN A 172 76.62 -20.46 -19.49
C ASN A 172 75.09 -20.42 -19.31
N SER A 173 74.38 -19.73 -20.21
CA SER A 173 72.92 -19.72 -20.25
C SER A 173 72.34 -21.06 -20.70
N SER A 174 71.97 -21.90 -19.73
CA SER A 174 71.22 -23.15 -19.92
C SER A 174 69.80 -22.87 -20.44
N SER A 175 69.16 -23.90 -20.99
CA SER A 175 67.76 -23.92 -21.45
C SER A 175 66.73 -23.29 -20.50
N ASP A 176 67.08 -23.10 -19.23
CA ASP A 176 66.21 -22.60 -18.18
C ASP A 176 65.89 -21.12 -18.32
N ILE A 177 66.85 -20.27 -18.72
CA ILE A 177 66.60 -18.83 -18.92
C ILE A 177 65.60 -18.61 -20.06
N ARG A 178 65.71 -19.41 -21.12
CA ARG A 178 64.78 -19.35 -22.28
C ARG A 178 63.37 -19.80 -21.88
N ASN A 179 63.26 -20.78 -20.98
CA ASN A 179 61.97 -21.21 -20.42
C ASN A 179 61.35 -20.13 -19.51
N TYR A 180 62.14 -19.44 -18.68
CA TYR A 180 61.66 -18.32 -17.88
C TYR A 180 61.13 -17.16 -18.73
N ILE A 181 61.84 -16.79 -19.80
CA ILE A 181 61.40 -15.73 -20.73
C ILE A 181 60.09 -16.13 -21.41
N ASN A 182 59.98 -17.37 -21.91
CA ASN A 182 58.74 -17.87 -22.52
C ASN A 182 57.56 -17.87 -21.54
N HIS A 183 57.79 -18.20 -20.26
CA HIS A 183 56.75 -18.11 -19.23
C HIS A 183 56.28 -16.68 -18.95
N LEU A 184 57.21 -15.71 -18.93
CA LEU A 184 56.84 -14.30 -18.78
C LEU A 184 56.04 -13.79 -19.98
N ASP A 185 56.36 -14.23 -21.20
CA ASP A 185 55.59 -13.90 -22.40
C ASP A 185 54.17 -14.48 -22.38
N ASP A 186 54.01 -15.73 -21.91
CA ASP A 186 52.70 -16.36 -21.77
C ASP A 186 51.83 -15.66 -20.70
N ILE A 187 52.43 -15.26 -19.58
CA ILE A 187 51.76 -14.47 -18.54
C ILE A 187 51.34 -13.12 -19.10
N THR A 188 52.23 -12.44 -19.84
CA THR A 188 51.94 -11.13 -20.43
C THR A 188 50.77 -11.23 -21.41
N ARG A 189 50.75 -12.23 -22.29
CA ARG A 189 49.62 -12.46 -23.21
C ARG A 189 48.31 -12.78 -22.49
N ALA A 190 48.36 -13.56 -21.41
CA ALA A 190 47.17 -13.86 -20.62
C ALA A 190 46.62 -12.62 -19.92
N LEU A 191 47.49 -11.77 -19.38
CA LEU A 191 47.13 -10.51 -18.75
C LEU A 191 46.54 -9.51 -19.77
N SER A 192 47.15 -9.36 -20.95
CA SER A 192 46.61 -8.50 -22.01
C SER A 192 45.20 -8.92 -22.42
N LYS A 193 44.98 -10.21 -22.69
CA LYS A 193 43.62 -10.72 -23.03
C LYS A 193 42.61 -10.46 -21.91
N ARG A 194 43.03 -10.56 -20.65
CA ARG A 194 42.15 -10.29 -19.51
C ARG A 194 41.84 -8.80 -19.38
N LEU A 195 42.81 -7.94 -19.69
CA LEU A 195 42.64 -6.49 -19.73
C LEU A 195 41.62 -6.10 -20.80
N ASP A 196 41.78 -6.60 -22.03
CA ASP A 196 40.86 -6.33 -23.15
C ASP A 196 39.42 -6.71 -22.79
N TRP A 197 39.22 -7.89 -22.18
CA TRP A 197 37.89 -8.33 -21.74
C TRP A 197 37.31 -7.43 -20.65
N LEU A 198 38.13 -6.95 -19.71
CA LEU A 198 37.68 -6.03 -18.66
C LEU A 198 37.33 -4.66 -19.24
N GLU A 199 38.07 -4.20 -20.25
CA GLU A 199 37.77 -2.93 -20.95
C GLU A 199 36.47 -3.01 -21.74
N GLU A 200 36.22 -4.12 -22.44
CA GLU A 200 34.96 -4.38 -23.13
C GLU A 200 33.77 -4.41 -22.15
N GLU A 201 33.90 -5.13 -21.03
CA GLU A 201 32.85 -5.20 -20.02
C GLU A 201 32.59 -3.83 -19.38
N ASN A 202 33.64 -3.06 -19.10
CA ASN A 202 33.51 -1.71 -18.55
C ASN A 202 32.81 -0.77 -19.55
N SER A 203 33.09 -0.88 -20.85
CA SER A 203 32.38 -0.12 -21.89
C SER A 203 30.89 -0.47 -21.91
N ARG A 204 30.54 -1.77 -21.87
CA ARG A 204 29.14 -2.21 -21.84
C ARG A 204 28.38 -1.72 -20.61
N LEU A 205 29.02 -1.76 -19.44
CA LEU A 205 28.43 -1.27 -18.20
C LEU A 205 28.20 0.25 -18.23
N LYS A 206 29.10 1.02 -18.85
CA LYS A 206 28.89 2.47 -19.04
C LYS A 206 27.68 2.77 -19.92
N GLU A 207 27.53 2.06 -21.03
CA GLU A 207 26.35 2.19 -21.91
C GLU A 207 25.04 1.76 -21.22
N GLU A 208 25.09 0.77 -20.33
CA GLU A 208 23.93 0.38 -19.54
C GLU A 208 23.56 1.44 -18.51
N ILE A 209 24.55 2.03 -17.82
CA ILE A 209 24.34 3.14 -16.88
C ILE A 209 23.69 4.32 -17.60
N GLU A 210 24.23 4.74 -18.74
CA GLU A 210 23.69 5.87 -19.52
C GLU A 210 22.24 5.62 -19.97
N ARG A 211 21.94 4.39 -20.43
CA ARG A 211 20.56 3.99 -20.75
C ARG A 211 19.64 4.09 -19.54
N LYS A 212 20.07 3.61 -18.37
CA LYS A 212 19.28 3.67 -17.14
C LYS A 212 19.09 5.10 -16.63
N GLU A 213 20.08 5.96 -16.78
CA GLU A 213 19.95 7.39 -16.44
C GLU A 213 18.91 8.08 -17.33
N ASN A 214 18.91 7.78 -18.63
CA ASN A 214 17.90 8.28 -19.57
C ASN A 214 16.48 7.79 -19.23
N ASP A 215 16.33 6.51 -18.87
CA ASP A 215 15.05 5.95 -18.42
C ASP A 215 14.55 6.64 -17.14
N ILE A 216 15.42 6.87 -16.16
CA ILE A 216 15.09 7.57 -14.91
C ILE A 216 14.68 9.01 -15.20
N ASN A 217 15.38 9.71 -16.08
CA ASN A 217 15.04 11.08 -16.46
C ASN A 217 13.66 11.15 -17.15
N ALA A 218 13.36 10.21 -18.05
CA ALA A 218 12.06 10.12 -18.70
C ALA A 218 10.92 9.86 -17.68
N LEU A 219 11.12 8.90 -16.77
CA LEU A 219 10.15 8.61 -15.71
C LEU A 219 9.95 9.79 -14.75
N THR A 220 11.03 10.51 -14.45
CA THR A 220 10.97 11.70 -13.59
C THR A 220 10.15 12.81 -14.23
N MET A 221 10.31 13.04 -15.54
CA MET A 221 9.51 14.02 -16.27
C MET A 221 8.03 13.62 -16.30
N GLN A 222 7.71 12.35 -16.56
CA GLN A 222 6.34 11.85 -16.50
C GLN A 222 5.72 12.03 -15.12
N TYR A 223 6.47 11.72 -14.05
CA TYR A 223 6.00 11.90 -12.68
C TYR A 223 5.71 13.38 -12.36
N LEU A 224 6.57 14.31 -12.80
CA LEU A 224 6.36 15.74 -12.58
C LEU A 224 5.11 16.25 -13.31
N ASP A 225 4.86 15.77 -14.53
CA ASP A 225 3.67 16.15 -15.29
C ASP A 225 2.39 15.59 -14.66
N GLU A 226 2.37 14.33 -14.25
CA GLU A 226 1.22 13.75 -13.53
C GLU A 226 0.98 14.45 -12.19
N LYS A 227 2.04 14.81 -11.46
CA LYS A 227 1.92 15.60 -10.22
C LYS A 227 1.25 16.95 -10.49
N ARG A 228 1.65 17.68 -11.54
CA ARG A 228 1.02 18.96 -11.92
C ARG A 228 -0.45 18.79 -12.27
N LYS A 229 -0.81 17.74 -13.03
CA LYS A 229 -2.21 17.45 -13.35
C LYS A 229 -3.03 17.16 -12.09
N ASN A 230 -2.47 16.37 -11.17
CA ASN A 230 -3.13 16.06 -9.91
C ASN A 230 -3.32 17.29 -9.01
N ASP A 231 -2.31 18.17 -8.93
CA ASP A 231 -2.41 19.42 -8.18
C ASP A 231 -3.49 20.36 -8.76
N LEU A 232 -3.61 20.41 -10.10
CA LEU A 232 -4.68 21.16 -10.78
C LEU A 232 -6.06 20.55 -10.49
N LEU A 233 -6.18 19.24 -10.58
CA LEU A 233 -7.43 18.53 -10.28
C LEU A 233 -7.87 18.74 -8.83
N SER A 234 -6.92 18.66 -7.89
CA SER A 234 -7.18 18.87 -6.47
C SER A 234 -7.70 20.29 -6.19
N LYS A 235 -7.12 21.31 -6.84
CA LYS A 235 -7.61 22.70 -6.72
C LYS A 235 -9.03 22.85 -7.26
N GLU A 236 -9.32 22.21 -8.39
CA GLU A 236 -10.64 22.25 -9.00
C GLU A 236 -11.69 21.54 -8.14
N CYS A 237 -11.35 20.40 -7.53
CA CYS A 237 -12.20 19.72 -6.56
C CYS A 237 -12.52 20.61 -5.35
N THR A 238 -11.52 21.29 -4.77
CA THR A 238 -11.75 22.22 -3.65
C THR A 238 -12.69 23.35 -4.06
N ARG A 239 -12.49 23.93 -5.25
CA ARG A 239 -13.35 24.99 -5.80
C ARG A 239 -14.80 24.53 -5.98
N LEU A 240 -15.00 23.30 -6.47
CA LEU A 240 -16.34 22.73 -6.65
C LEU A 240 -17.02 22.42 -5.31
N LEU A 241 -16.27 21.96 -4.31
CA LEU A 241 -16.80 21.73 -2.96
C LEU A 241 -17.26 23.02 -2.28
N GLU A 242 -16.49 24.10 -2.41
CA GLU A 242 -16.90 25.42 -1.90
C GLU A 242 -18.18 25.90 -2.58
N ARG A 243 -18.27 25.76 -3.91
CA ARG A 243 -19.49 26.11 -4.67
C ARG A 243 -20.70 25.26 -4.28
N LEU A 244 -20.51 23.98 -3.97
CA LEU A 244 -21.58 23.10 -3.48
C LEU A 244 -22.12 23.60 -2.14
N LYS A 245 -21.24 23.94 -1.19
CA LYS A 245 -21.65 24.50 0.11
C LYS A 245 -22.46 25.80 -0.05
N GLU A 246 -22.02 26.71 -0.92
CA GLU A 246 -22.78 27.93 -1.21
C GLU A 246 -24.18 27.66 -1.77
N MET A 247 -24.32 26.61 -2.59
CA MET A 247 -25.60 26.19 -3.16
C MET A 247 -26.50 25.53 -2.12
N GLU A 248 -25.95 24.70 -1.22
CA GLU A 248 -26.65 24.11 -0.08
C GLU A 248 -27.20 25.20 0.85
N GLU A 249 -26.39 26.21 1.19
CA GLU A 249 -26.85 27.34 2.01
C GLU A 249 -27.98 28.14 1.35
N LYS A 250 -27.91 28.35 0.03
CA LYS A 250 -28.99 29.01 -0.72
C LYS A 250 -30.26 28.18 -0.72
N TYR A 251 -30.13 26.86 -0.89
CA TYR A 251 -31.25 25.94 -0.86
C TYR A 251 -31.96 25.94 0.49
N GLU A 252 -31.22 25.89 1.61
CA GLU A 252 -31.80 25.94 2.95
C GLU A 252 -32.54 27.26 3.23
N LYS A 253 -31.98 28.39 2.77
CA LYS A 253 -32.63 29.71 2.90
C LYS A 253 -33.96 29.74 2.14
N GLU A 254 -33.98 29.20 0.91
CA GLU A 254 -35.20 29.14 0.11
C GLU A 254 -36.23 28.19 0.71
N GLN A 255 -35.80 27.04 1.24
CA GLN A 255 -36.69 26.11 1.93
C GLN A 255 -37.37 26.74 3.16
N LYS A 256 -36.62 27.51 3.97
CA LYS A 256 -37.19 28.29 5.08
C LYS A 256 -38.19 29.32 4.59
N ARG A 257 -37.90 30.00 3.46
CA ARG A 257 -38.80 30.99 2.85
C ARG A 257 -40.10 30.34 2.38
N VAL A 258 -40.03 29.20 1.70
CA VAL A 258 -41.21 28.45 1.24
C VAL A 258 -42.08 28.03 2.42
N ASN A 259 -41.48 27.48 3.49
CA ASN A 259 -42.23 27.08 4.68
C ASN A 259 -42.98 28.27 5.34
N LEU A 260 -42.36 29.46 5.40
CA LEU A 260 -43.01 30.66 5.91
C LEU A 260 -44.21 31.07 5.04
N LEU A 261 -44.04 31.04 3.71
CA LEU A 261 -45.10 31.35 2.77
C LEU A 261 -46.25 30.34 2.83
N GLU A 262 -45.96 29.05 3.03
CA GLU A 262 -47.00 28.02 3.21
C GLU A 262 -47.84 28.27 4.48
N VAL A 263 -47.20 28.62 5.59
CA VAL A 263 -47.89 28.98 6.84
C VAL A 263 -48.77 30.22 6.65
N GLU A 264 -48.24 31.26 6.01
CA GLU A 264 -49.00 32.48 5.73
C GLU A 264 -50.17 32.21 4.79
N ASN A 265 -49.97 31.41 3.75
CA ASN A 265 -51.01 31.03 2.81
C ASN A 265 -52.12 30.21 3.50
N SER A 266 -51.76 29.32 4.44
CA SER A 266 -52.74 28.61 5.27
C SER A 266 -53.59 29.57 6.11
N ARG A 267 -52.96 30.57 6.75
CA ARG A 267 -53.67 31.59 7.53
C ARG A 267 -54.63 32.39 6.67
N ASN A 268 -54.17 32.84 5.51
CA ASN A 268 -54.99 33.57 4.54
C ASN A 268 -56.19 32.73 4.07
N MET A 269 -55.98 31.43 3.84
CA MET A 269 -57.07 30.52 3.45
C MET A 269 -58.12 30.37 4.55
N ASP A 270 -57.73 30.32 5.82
CA ASP A 270 -58.66 30.25 6.94
C ASP A 270 -59.41 31.56 7.17
N GLU A 271 -58.74 32.71 7.01
CA GLU A 271 -59.38 34.03 7.04
C GLU A 271 -60.40 34.18 5.91
N ILE A 272 -60.07 33.76 4.68
CA ILE A 272 -61.00 33.74 3.54
C ILE A 272 -62.23 32.88 3.84
N LYS A 273 -62.06 31.70 4.49
CA LYS A 273 -63.20 30.87 4.89
C LYS A 273 -64.08 31.59 5.91
N SER A 274 -63.49 32.26 6.90
CA SER A 274 -64.22 33.04 7.91
C SER A 274 -65.02 34.16 7.27
N LEU A 275 -64.39 34.98 6.43
CA LEU A 275 -65.04 36.08 5.71
C LEU A 275 -66.16 35.59 4.79
N LYS A 276 -65.99 34.44 4.11
CA LYS A 276 -67.06 33.83 3.30
C LYS A 276 -68.24 33.41 4.16
N LYS A 277 -68.00 32.88 5.36
CA LYS A 277 -69.06 32.51 6.31
C LYS A 277 -69.81 33.74 6.81
N GLU A 278 -69.10 34.77 7.25
CA GLU A 278 -69.69 36.05 7.68
C GLU A 278 -70.51 36.71 6.56
N ARG A 279 -69.99 36.73 5.32
CA ARG A 279 -70.70 37.24 4.14
C ARG A 279 -72.03 36.52 3.95
N ASN A 280 -72.04 35.19 4.05
CA ASN A 280 -73.25 34.39 3.88
C ASN A 280 -74.25 34.64 5.01
N GLU A 281 -73.80 34.80 6.25
CA GLU A 281 -74.66 35.15 7.38
C GLU A 281 -75.30 36.55 7.22
N LEU A 282 -74.54 37.53 6.75
CA LEU A 282 -75.05 38.88 6.46
C LEU A 282 -76.06 38.85 5.31
N LEU A 283 -75.78 38.12 4.23
CA LEU A 283 -76.73 37.94 3.12
C LEU A 283 -78.06 37.33 3.61
N LEU A 284 -78.00 36.30 4.45
CA LEU A 284 -79.19 35.70 5.05
C LEU A 284 -79.96 36.67 5.95
N ARG A 285 -79.27 37.53 6.71
CA ARG A 285 -79.91 38.59 7.51
C ARG A 285 -80.62 39.61 6.62
N VAL A 286 -79.95 40.09 5.57
CA VAL A 286 -80.52 41.04 4.60
C VAL A 286 -81.75 40.45 3.92
N ASP A 287 -81.72 39.18 3.51
CA ASP A 287 -82.87 38.52 2.89
C ASP A 287 -84.05 38.36 3.86
N LYS A 288 -83.79 38.03 5.14
CA LYS A 288 -84.82 37.99 6.18
C LYS A 288 -85.45 39.36 6.40
N GLU A 289 -84.65 40.41 6.53
CA GLU A 289 -85.14 41.78 6.70
C GLU A 289 -85.94 42.24 5.48
N LYS A 290 -85.44 42.00 4.26
CA LYS A 290 -86.13 42.30 3.01
C LYS A 290 -87.52 41.65 2.95
N ASN A 291 -87.63 40.37 3.34
CA ASN A 291 -88.92 39.68 3.40
C ASN A 291 -89.83 40.29 4.47
N THR A 292 -89.29 40.60 5.65
CA THR A 292 -90.03 41.28 6.73
C THR A 292 -90.57 42.65 6.29
N TRP A 293 -89.76 43.43 5.58
CA TRP A 293 -90.16 44.71 5.01
C TRP A 293 -91.21 44.56 3.91
N LYS A 294 -91.07 43.58 3.01
CA LYS A 294 -92.12 43.26 2.02
C LYS A 294 -93.46 42.96 2.68
N ASP A 295 -93.46 42.17 3.76
CA ASP A 295 -94.68 41.84 4.48
C ASP A 295 -95.28 43.04 5.22
N LYS A 296 -94.44 43.90 5.82
CA LYS A 296 -94.88 45.17 6.43
C LYS A 296 -95.52 46.10 5.39
N ILE A 297 -94.90 46.27 4.22
CA ILE A 297 -95.42 47.10 3.12
C ILE A 297 -96.75 46.54 2.61
N LYS A 298 -96.85 45.22 2.38
CA LYS A 298 -98.13 44.58 1.99
C LYS A 298 -99.23 44.81 3.03
N LYS A 299 -98.93 44.68 4.32
CA LYS A 299 -99.89 44.96 5.40
C LYS A 299 -100.31 46.43 5.44
N PHE A 300 -99.42 47.35 5.13
CA PHE A 300 -99.73 48.77 5.00
C PHE A 300 -100.66 49.06 3.82
N MET A 301 -100.38 48.47 2.66
CA MET A 301 -101.17 48.64 1.43
C MET A 301 -102.57 47.99 1.51
N ASN A 302 -102.74 46.92 2.30
CA ASN A 302 -104.03 46.22 2.47
C ASN A 302 -104.87 46.75 3.65
N LYS A 303 -104.42 47.77 4.37
CA LYS A 303 -105.15 48.41 5.49
C LYS A 303 -105.52 49.88 5.24
N GLY A 304 -105.25 50.39 4.05
CA GLY A 304 -105.90 51.60 3.49
C GLY A 304 -107.00 51.18 2.54
#